data_AF-A0A0E2HFS5-F1
#
_entry.id   AF-A0A0E2HFS5-F1
#
_cell.length_a   1.000
_cell.length_b   1.000
_cell.length_c   1.000
_cell.angle_alpha   90.00
_cell.angle_beta   90.00
_cell.angle_gamma   90.00
#
_symmetry.space_group_name_H-M   'P 1'
#
loop_
_entity.id
_entity.type
_entity.pdbx_description
1 polymer ?
#
loop_
_entity_poly.entity_id
_entity_poly.type
_entity_poly.pdbx_seq_one_letter_code
_entity_poly.pdbx_strand_id
1 'polypeptide(L)'
;MFLKTAELKKMMKSALKSAGLYVGNIAGNYPVYGSTWGLSTDTEYASNKFKAALTELIGDIPEPGECYRYYMQDKDVAQDTCVDYPNAYGAWKEAKNYATGLPINLISWPHEFAVYQIHSDMSYVIAPRCCTRDVISIKELDNSVESMPGRPSYMPCTLYWKNDTTIYWVLTVEQGERARNALFPALSGLNFFREDWLPKEEDEAETEKEDEQDVDEEEIPYA
;
A
#
# COMPACT_ATOMS: atom_id res chain seq x y z
N MET A 1 -9.74 9.42 1.36
CA MET A 1 -8.94 8.33 0.78
C MET A 1 -7.75 8.01 1.69
N PHE A 2 -7.35 6.74 1.80
CA PHE A 2 -6.19 6.28 2.59
C PHE A 2 -4.83 6.43 1.89
N LEU A 3 -4.72 7.27 0.86
CA LEU A 3 -3.55 7.36 -0.02
C LEU A 3 -2.88 8.73 0.10
N LYS A 4 -1.56 8.74 0.32
CA LYS A 4 -0.77 9.98 0.38
C LYS A 4 -0.81 10.70 -0.95
N THR A 5 -1.45 11.87 -0.95
CA THR A 5 -1.58 12.70 -2.15
C THR A 5 -0.21 13.02 -2.78
N ALA A 6 0.81 13.26 -1.95
CA ALA A 6 2.16 13.57 -2.44
C ALA A 6 2.82 12.39 -3.19
N GLU A 7 2.66 11.16 -2.70
CA GLU A 7 3.20 9.97 -3.38
C GLU A 7 2.38 9.63 -4.63
N LEU A 8 1.05 9.70 -4.54
CA LEU A 8 0.18 9.56 -5.72
C LEU A 8 0.57 10.55 -6.82
N LYS A 9 0.85 11.81 -6.49
CA LYS A 9 1.29 12.82 -7.46
C LYS A 9 2.61 12.44 -8.13
N LYS A 10 3.57 11.84 -7.41
CA LYS A 10 4.81 11.31 -8.02
C LYS A 10 4.51 10.14 -8.95
N MET A 11 3.63 9.22 -8.55
CA MET A 11 3.23 8.07 -9.35
C MET A 11 2.51 8.50 -10.63
N MET A 12 1.59 9.47 -10.55
CA MET A 12 0.89 10.05 -11.71
C MET A 12 1.86 10.73 -12.68
N LYS A 13 2.81 11.54 -12.16
CA LYS A 13 3.88 12.14 -12.98
C LYS A 13 4.75 11.09 -13.67
N SER A 14 5.04 9.97 -13.00
CA SER A 14 5.79 8.85 -13.58
C SER A 14 4.99 8.13 -14.67
N ALA A 15 3.68 7.94 -14.47
CA ALA A 15 2.80 7.33 -15.46
C ALA A 15 2.71 8.19 -16.74
N LEU A 16 2.53 9.51 -16.60
CA LEU A 16 2.52 10.46 -17.72
C LEU A 16 3.78 10.39 -18.60
N LYS A 17 4.94 10.18 -17.98
CA LYS A 17 6.26 10.10 -18.66
C LYS A 17 6.58 8.72 -19.23
N SER A 18 5.75 7.71 -18.96
CA SER A 18 6.01 6.32 -19.35
C SER A 18 4.90 5.80 -20.27
N ALA A 19 4.12 4.82 -19.83
CA ALA A 19 3.05 4.21 -20.62
C ALA A 19 1.78 5.07 -20.71
N GLY A 20 1.71 6.19 -20.00
CA GLY A 20 0.55 7.06 -19.91
C GLY A 20 -0.18 6.92 -18.57
N LEU A 21 -0.87 8.00 -18.19
CA LEU A 21 -1.76 8.08 -17.04
C LEU A 21 -3.19 8.04 -17.54
N TYR A 22 -3.99 7.13 -17.03
CA TYR A 22 -5.40 7.04 -17.36
C TYR A 22 -6.21 7.71 -16.26
N VAL A 23 -7.13 8.60 -16.65
CA VAL A 23 -8.04 9.29 -15.74
C VAL A 23 -9.43 9.24 -16.35
N GLY A 24 -10.44 8.93 -15.55
CA GLY A 24 -11.83 8.99 -15.98
C GLY A 24 -12.75 9.47 -14.88
N ASN A 25 -14.02 9.63 -15.24
CA ASN A 25 -15.12 9.94 -14.36
C ASN A 25 -16.28 9.02 -14.74
N ILE A 26 -16.26 7.80 -14.23
CA ILE A 26 -17.11 6.70 -14.69
C ILE A 26 -17.98 6.22 -13.53
N ALA A 27 -19.29 6.19 -13.74
CA ALA A 27 -20.26 5.63 -12.80
C ALA A 27 -20.05 6.13 -11.34
N GLY A 28 -19.89 7.44 -11.17
CA GLY A 28 -19.71 8.07 -9.86
C GLY A 28 -18.34 7.85 -9.21
N ASN A 29 -17.36 7.35 -9.96
CA ASN A 29 -16.00 7.12 -9.48
C ASN A 29 -14.97 7.81 -10.39
N TYR A 30 -13.85 8.22 -9.80
CA TYR A 30 -12.63 8.62 -10.51
C TYR A 30 -11.65 7.44 -10.60
N PRO A 31 -11.69 6.63 -11.68
CA PRO A 31 -10.60 5.70 -11.97
C PRO A 31 -9.35 6.49 -12.40
N VAL A 32 -8.24 6.28 -11.68
CA VAL A 32 -6.93 6.86 -11.99
C VAL A 32 -5.87 5.78 -11.90
N TYR A 33 -5.21 5.48 -13.02
CA TYR A 33 -4.29 4.34 -13.07
C TYR A 33 -3.15 4.51 -14.05
N GLY A 34 -2.05 3.81 -13.75
CA GLY A 34 -0.93 3.59 -14.65
C GLY A 34 -0.82 2.11 -15.01
N SER A 35 0.34 1.70 -15.52
CA SER A 35 0.56 0.32 -15.98
C SER A 35 0.55 -0.73 -14.86
N THR A 36 0.96 -0.36 -13.64
CA THR A 36 1.21 -1.32 -12.53
C THR A 36 0.44 -0.99 -11.25
N TRP A 37 -0.39 0.04 -11.27
CA TRP A 37 -1.15 0.47 -10.11
C TRP A 37 -2.38 1.26 -10.57
N GLY A 38 -3.36 1.39 -9.71
CA GLY A 38 -4.45 2.31 -9.92
C GLY A 38 -5.35 2.46 -8.71
N LEU A 39 -6.26 3.42 -8.79
CA LEU A 39 -7.29 3.64 -7.80
C LEU A 39 -8.63 3.93 -8.48
N SER A 40 -9.71 3.66 -7.76
CA SER A 40 -11.06 4.09 -8.07
C SER A 40 -11.63 4.67 -6.79
N THR A 41 -11.82 5.98 -6.76
CA THR A 41 -12.37 6.70 -5.60
C THR A 41 -13.71 7.30 -5.97
N ASP A 42 -14.69 7.18 -5.08
CA ASP A 42 -15.99 7.82 -5.21
C ASP A 42 -15.83 9.35 -5.40
N THR A 43 -16.52 9.89 -6.40
CA THR A 43 -16.45 11.30 -6.79
C THR A 43 -16.84 12.27 -5.67
N GLU A 44 -17.77 11.86 -4.79
CA GLU A 44 -18.26 12.65 -3.65
C GLU A 44 -17.22 12.70 -2.52
N TYR A 45 -16.47 11.62 -2.33
CA TYR A 45 -15.48 11.47 -1.25
C TYR A 45 -14.03 11.72 -1.69
N ALA A 46 -13.80 11.96 -2.97
CA ALA A 46 -12.50 12.35 -3.48
C ALA A 46 -12.06 13.69 -2.89
N SER A 47 -10.90 13.70 -2.21
CA SER A 47 -10.40 14.89 -1.52
C SER A 47 -10.08 16.03 -2.49
N ASN A 48 -10.29 17.28 -2.05
CA ASN A 48 -9.94 18.45 -2.86
C ASN A 48 -8.45 18.49 -3.23
N LYS A 49 -7.57 17.97 -2.36
CA LYS A 49 -6.13 17.86 -2.63
C LYS A 49 -5.86 16.89 -3.79
N PHE A 50 -6.57 15.76 -3.84
CA PHE A 50 -6.46 14.80 -4.92
C PHE A 50 -6.98 15.38 -6.24
N LYS A 51 -8.17 16.00 -6.25
CA LYS A 51 -8.73 16.66 -7.43
C LYS A 51 -7.79 17.74 -7.97
N ALA A 52 -7.27 18.60 -7.09
CA ALA A 52 -6.29 19.62 -7.47
C ALA A 52 -5.00 19.01 -8.05
N ALA A 53 -4.52 17.89 -7.51
CA ALA A 53 -3.34 17.20 -8.03
C ALA A 53 -3.57 16.60 -9.43
N LEU A 54 -4.79 16.17 -9.75
CA LEU A 54 -5.17 15.78 -11.11
C LEU A 54 -5.19 16.99 -12.03
N THR A 55 -5.93 18.04 -11.65
CA THR A 55 -6.06 19.28 -12.44
C THR A 55 -4.70 19.90 -12.77
N GLU A 56 -3.76 19.91 -11.82
CA GLU A 56 -2.39 20.39 -12.05
C GLU A 56 -1.65 19.60 -13.14
N LEU A 57 -1.96 18.31 -13.30
CA LEU A 57 -1.26 17.41 -14.21
C LEU A 57 -1.90 17.31 -15.59
N ILE A 58 -3.22 17.31 -15.65
CA ILE A 58 -3.98 17.02 -16.87
C ILE A 58 -4.88 18.17 -17.34
N GLY A 59 -4.88 19.31 -16.64
CA GLY A 59 -5.78 20.42 -16.90
C GLY A 59 -7.13 20.19 -16.21
N ASP A 60 -8.12 19.69 -16.94
CA ASP A 60 -9.45 19.46 -16.39
C ASP A 60 -9.69 17.97 -16.13
N ILE A 61 -10.42 17.67 -15.05
CA ILE A 61 -10.85 16.29 -14.76
C ILE A 61 -11.92 15.92 -15.81
N PRO A 62 -11.91 14.69 -16.37
CA PRO A 62 -12.88 14.27 -17.37
C PRO A 62 -14.33 14.44 -16.92
N GLU A 63 -15.22 14.75 -17.87
CA GLU A 63 -16.66 14.88 -17.59
C GLU A 63 -17.28 13.51 -17.30
N PRO A 64 -18.46 13.46 -16.64
CA PRO A 64 -19.14 12.20 -16.36
C PRO A 64 -19.37 11.37 -17.62
N GLY A 65 -18.86 10.13 -17.60
CA GLY A 65 -18.91 9.19 -18.72
C GLY A 65 -17.64 9.15 -19.57
N GLU A 66 -16.66 10.02 -19.30
CA GLU A 66 -15.43 10.10 -20.07
C GLU A 66 -14.24 9.45 -19.38
N CYS A 67 -13.32 8.91 -20.18
CA CYS A 67 -12.03 8.44 -19.73
C CYS A 67 -11.00 8.69 -20.83
N TYR A 68 -9.80 9.14 -20.43
CA TYR A 68 -8.72 9.47 -21.32
C TYR A 68 -7.40 8.89 -20.82
N ARG A 69 -6.52 8.62 -21.77
CA ARG A 69 -5.10 8.35 -21.54
C ARG A 69 -4.31 9.62 -21.82
N TYR A 70 -3.63 10.12 -20.81
CA TYR A 70 -2.75 11.27 -20.87
C TYR A 70 -1.29 10.82 -20.97
N TYR A 71 -0.49 11.49 -21.80
CA TYR A 71 0.93 11.18 -21.98
C TYR A 71 1.71 12.41 -22.42
N MET A 72 3.02 12.38 -22.22
CA MET A 72 3.91 13.45 -22.69
C MET A 72 4.20 13.28 -24.19
N GLN A 73 3.89 14.30 -24.99
CA GLN A 73 4.28 14.42 -26.40
C GLN A 73 4.96 15.78 -26.60
N ASP A 74 6.20 15.78 -27.08
CA ASP A 74 6.98 17.00 -27.34
C ASP A 74 7.03 18.04 -26.20
N LYS A 75 7.01 17.55 -24.95
CA LYS A 75 6.98 18.30 -23.67
C LYS A 75 5.63 18.88 -23.26
N ASP A 76 4.60 18.67 -24.06
CA ASP A 76 3.22 18.98 -23.72
C ASP A 76 2.45 17.71 -23.34
N VAL A 77 1.32 17.89 -22.66
CA VAL A 77 0.42 16.79 -22.32
C VAL A 77 -0.55 16.59 -23.48
N ALA A 78 -0.47 15.42 -24.11
CA ALA A 78 -1.45 14.96 -25.10
C ALA A 78 -2.44 13.98 -24.45
N GLN A 79 -3.59 13.80 -25.10
CA GLN A 79 -4.63 12.90 -24.63
C GLN A 79 -5.25 12.10 -25.77
N ASP A 80 -5.58 10.83 -25.49
CA ASP A 80 -6.38 9.96 -26.35
C ASP A 80 -7.59 9.43 -25.57
N THR A 81 -8.73 9.24 -26.23
CA THR A 81 -9.90 8.62 -25.61
C THR A 81 -9.60 7.18 -25.20
N CYS A 82 -9.99 6.83 -23.97
CA CYS A 82 -9.88 5.48 -23.43
C CYS A 82 -11.27 4.90 -23.17
N VAL A 83 -11.65 3.89 -23.94
CA VAL A 83 -12.96 3.22 -23.80
C VAL A 83 -12.89 1.91 -23.03
N ASP A 84 -11.69 1.36 -22.83
CA ASP A 84 -11.44 0.13 -22.10
C ASP A 84 -10.73 0.47 -20.79
N TYR A 85 -11.49 0.55 -19.71
CA TYR A 85 -11.00 0.89 -18.38
C TYR A 85 -11.33 -0.22 -17.37
N PRO A 86 -10.49 -0.42 -16.34
CA PRO A 86 -10.66 -1.52 -15.40
C PRO A 86 -11.91 -1.36 -14.52
N ASN A 87 -12.70 -2.42 -14.42
CA ASN A 87 -13.76 -2.53 -13.41
C ASN A 87 -13.13 -2.92 -12.05
N ALA A 88 -12.60 -1.94 -11.33
CA ALA A 88 -11.90 -2.15 -10.05
C ALA A 88 -12.77 -2.86 -9.00
N TYR A 89 -14.06 -2.52 -8.90
CA TYR A 89 -14.99 -3.14 -7.95
C TYR A 89 -15.26 -4.61 -8.30
N GLY A 90 -15.50 -4.90 -9.59
CA GLY A 90 -15.67 -6.27 -10.07
C GLY A 90 -14.44 -7.13 -9.79
N ALA A 91 -13.25 -6.64 -10.16
CA ALA A 91 -12.00 -7.35 -9.94
C ALA A 91 -11.69 -7.59 -8.45
N TRP A 92 -11.92 -6.58 -7.59
CA TRP A 92 -11.79 -6.76 -6.14
C TRP A 92 -12.78 -7.79 -5.58
N LYS A 93 -14.02 -7.81 -6.06
CA LYS A 93 -15.04 -8.78 -5.64
C LYS A 93 -14.71 -10.22 -6.08
N GLU A 94 -14.05 -10.37 -7.22
CA GLU A 94 -13.55 -11.65 -7.72
C GLU A 94 -12.30 -12.14 -6.98
N ALA A 95 -11.51 -11.22 -6.43
CA ALA A 95 -10.35 -11.48 -5.58
C ALA A 95 -10.75 -12.07 -4.21
N LYS A 96 -11.16 -13.34 -4.20
CA LYS A 96 -11.62 -14.05 -2.99
C LYS A 96 -10.49 -14.46 -2.03
N ASN A 97 -9.26 -14.48 -2.52
CA ASN A 97 -8.10 -14.72 -1.68
C ASN A 97 -7.67 -13.41 -1.02
N TYR A 98 -6.80 -13.48 -0.02
CA TYR A 98 -6.27 -12.30 0.64
C TYR A 98 -4.83 -12.51 1.07
N ALA A 99 -4.13 -11.42 1.34
CA ALA A 99 -2.74 -11.45 1.71
C ALA A 99 -2.48 -10.63 2.98
N THR A 100 -1.39 -10.93 3.68
CA THR A 100 -0.90 -10.15 4.81
C THR A 100 0.50 -9.62 4.51
N GLY A 101 0.76 -8.36 4.83
CA GLY A 101 2.06 -7.75 4.63
C GLY A 101 3.03 -8.18 5.73
N LEU A 102 4.24 -8.59 5.36
CA LEU A 102 5.27 -8.97 6.33
C LEU A 102 6.02 -7.74 6.83
N PRO A 103 6.51 -7.70 8.08
CA PRO A 103 7.32 -6.60 8.62
C PRO A 103 8.75 -6.53 8.03
N ILE A 104 9.01 -7.14 6.87
CA ILE A 104 10.29 -7.12 6.18
C ILE A 104 10.20 -6.30 4.90
N ASN A 105 11.32 -5.67 4.53
CA ASN A 105 11.51 -5.06 3.21
C ASN A 105 12.52 -5.90 2.43
N LEU A 106 12.16 -6.27 1.20
CA LEU A 106 13.10 -6.92 0.29
C LEU A 106 13.80 -5.83 -0.53
N ILE A 107 15.11 -5.73 -0.41
CA ILE A 107 15.93 -4.75 -1.12
C ILE A 107 16.69 -5.48 -2.24
N SER A 108 16.39 -5.10 -3.48
CA SER A 108 17.16 -5.48 -4.67
C SER A 108 17.57 -4.20 -5.37
N TRP A 109 18.67 -3.61 -4.89
CA TRP A 109 19.08 -2.25 -5.26
C TRP A 109 19.04 -2.01 -6.78
N PRO A 110 18.46 -0.89 -7.25
CA PRO A 110 17.93 0.24 -6.47
C PRO A 110 16.46 0.09 -6.01
N HIS A 111 15.86 -1.10 -6.18
CA HIS A 111 14.44 -1.32 -5.92
C HIS A 111 14.17 -1.87 -4.52
N GLU A 112 13.10 -1.38 -3.90
CA GLU A 112 12.58 -1.87 -2.63
C GLU A 112 11.17 -2.43 -2.81
N PHE A 113 10.92 -3.57 -2.17
CA PHE A 113 9.66 -4.28 -2.26
C PHE A 113 9.08 -4.56 -0.89
N ALA A 114 7.76 -4.39 -0.77
CA ALA A 114 6.98 -4.95 0.32
C ALA A 114 6.67 -6.42 -0.01
N VAL A 115 6.79 -7.28 0.99
CA VAL A 115 6.52 -8.71 0.87
C VAL A 115 5.15 -9.02 1.46
N TYR A 116 4.37 -9.85 0.79
CA TYR A 116 3.05 -10.29 1.22
C TYR A 116 2.99 -11.81 1.22
N GLN A 117 2.39 -12.41 2.26
CA GLN A 117 2.05 -13.82 2.28
C GLN A 117 0.59 -14.00 1.86
N ILE A 118 0.35 -14.91 0.93
CA ILE A 118 -0.97 -15.26 0.42
C ILE A 118 -1.62 -16.28 1.34
N HIS A 119 -2.90 -16.07 1.69
CA HIS A 119 -3.58 -16.90 2.69
C HIS A 119 -3.82 -18.34 2.22
N SER A 120 -4.23 -18.55 0.96
CA SER A 120 -4.65 -19.86 0.49
C SER A 120 -3.55 -20.92 0.45
N ASP A 121 -2.32 -20.53 0.13
CA ASP A 121 -1.21 -21.44 -0.16
C ASP A 121 0.07 -21.09 0.60
N MET A 122 0.03 -20.05 1.44
CA MET A 122 1.17 -19.55 2.22
C MET A 122 2.36 -19.09 1.35
N SER A 123 2.16 -18.95 0.04
CA SER A 123 3.16 -18.43 -0.88
C SER A 123 3.42 -16.95 -0.60
N TYR A 124 4.57 -16.47 -1.08
CA TYR A 124 4.93 -15.08 -0.95
C TYR A 124 4.81 -14.39 -2.31
N VAL A 125 4.41 -13.13 -2.30
CA VAL A 125 4.47 -12.24 -3.46
C VAL A 125 5.11 -10.92 -3.05
N ILE A 126 5.62 -10.18 -4.02
CA ILE A 126 6.26 -8.90 -3.78
C ILE A 126 5.62 -7.81 -4.63
N ALA A 127 5.51 -6.62 -4.06
CA ALA A 127 5.02 -5.43 -4.75
C ALA A 127 5.96 -4.25 -4.47
N PRO A 128 6.13 -3.30 -5.42
CA PRO A 128 6.98 -2.14 -5.21
C PRO A 128 6.58 -1.39 -3.94
N ARG A 129 7.56 -1.11 -3.07
CA ARG A 129 7.31 -0.43 -1.80
C ARG A 129 6.76 0.98 -2.01
N CYS A 130 7.27 1.66 -3.04
CA CYS A 130 6.83 2.98 -3.48
C CYS A 130 5.38 3.03 -4.00
N CYS A 131 4.76 1.88 -4.25
CA CYS A 131 3.34 1.76 -4.60
C CYS A 131 2.50 1.18 -3.45
N THR A 132 3.09 0.83 -2.32
CA THR A 132 2.36 0.15 -1.23
C THR A 132 2.55 0.90 0.09
N ARG A 133 3.52 0.50 0.91
CA ARG A 133 3.80 1.06 2.24
C ARG A 133 4.03 2.57 2.23
N ASP A 134 4.64 3.08 1.17
CA ASP A 134 4.96 4.50 1.12
C ASP A 134 3.73 5.35 0.76
N VAL A 135 2.75 4.77 0.07
CA VAL A 135 1.52 5.45 -0.41
C VAL A 135 0.37 5.30 0.56
N ILE A 136 0.16 4.11 1.13
CA ILE A 136 -0.95 3.81 2.02
C ILE A 136 -0.68 4.45 3.39
N SER A 137 -1.63 5.25 3.90
CA SER A 137 -1.43 6.06 5.10
C SER A 137 -2.71 6.37 5.84
N ILE A 138 -2.68 6.12 7.16
CA ILE A 138 -3.74 6.54 8.09
C ILE A 138 -3.87 8.06 8.19
N LYS A 139 -2.79 8.81 7.96
CA LYS A 139 -2.76 10.28 8.12
C LYS A 139 -3.58 11.04 7.07
N GLU A 140 -4.03 10.36 6.02
CA GLU A 140 -4.78 10.96 4.91
C GLU A 140 -6.29 10.71 5.03
N LEU A 141 -6.70 9.87 5.99
CA LEU A 141 -8.09 9.51 6.19
C LEU A 141 -8.91 10.64 6.75
N ASP A 142 -10.13 10.76 6.26
CA ASP A 142 -11.21 11.40 7.00
C ASP A 142 -11.89 10.36 7.90
N ASN A 143 -11.47 10.29 9.16
CA ASN A 143 -11.96 9.32 10.13
C ASN A 143 -13.47 9.44 10.44
N SER A 144 -14.15 10.47 9.92
CA SER A 144 -15.60 10.61 10.06
C SER A 144 -16.40 9.79 9.04
N VAL A 145 -15.80 9.45 7.89
CA VAL A 145 -16.50 8.80 6.76
C VAL A 145 -15.78 7.55 6.23
N GLU A 146 -14.52 7.34 6.59
CA GLU A 146 -13.75 6.20 6.09
C GLU A 146 -12.75 5.66 7.12
N SER A 147 -12.38 4.39 6.92
CA SER A 147 -11.39 3.69 7.72
C SER A 147 -10.19 3.23 6.88
N MET A 148 -9.11 2.80 7.55
CA MET A 148 -8.00 2.13 6.88
C MET A 148 -8.51 0.88 6.15
N PRO A 149 -8.03 0.60 4.93
CA PRO A 149 -8.35 -0.66 4.29
C PRO A 149 -7.86 -1.81 5.16
N GLY A 150 -8.61 -2.92 5.15
CA GLY A 150 -8.17 -4.17 5.77
C GLY A 150 -7.00 -4.80 5.01
N ARG A 151 -6.81 -6.10 5.26
CA ARG A 151 -5.88 -6.93 4.48
C ARG A 151 -6.22 -6.84 3.00
N PRO A 152 -5.22 -6.72 2.10
CA PRO A 152 -5.50 -6.69 0.67
C PRO A 152 -6.13 -7.99 0.20
N SER A 153 -7.19 -7.88 -0.59
CA SER A 153 -7.65 -8.98 -1.42
C SER A 153 -6.61 -9.30 -2.49
N TYR A 154 -6.49 -10.56 -2.86
CA TYR A 154 -5.54 -11.02 -3.85
C TYR A 154 -6.24 -11.78 -4.98
N MET A 155 -5.91 -11.38 -6.19
CA MET A 155 -6.14 -12.12 -7.43
C MET A 155 -4.76 -12.31 -8.08
N PRO A 156 -4.50 -13.38 -8.84
CA PRO A 156 -3.17 -13.60 -9.43
C PRO A 156 -2.57 -12.32 -10.01
N CYS A 157 -1.37 -11.99 -9.52
CA CYS A 157 -0.60 -10.81 -9.89
C CYS A 157 -1.13 -9.43 -9.43
N THR A 158 -2.20 -9.33 -8.63
CA THR A 158 -2.74 -8.04 -8.18
C THR A 158 -3.22 -8.08 -6.72
N LEU A 159 -2.79 -7.08 -5.96
CA LEU A 159 -3.26 -6.80 -4.59
C LEU A 159 -4.27 -5.65 -4.63
N TYR A 160 -5.38 -5.79 -3.90
CA TYR A 160 -6.45 -4.79 -3.82
C TYR A 160 -6.70 -4.38 -2.37
N TRP A 161 -6.52 -3.11 -2.05
CA TRP A 161 -6.92 -2.48 -0.79
C TRP A 161 -8.23 -1.74 -1.00
N LYS A 162 -9.23 -2.03 -0.16
CA LYS A 162 -10.56 -1.43 -0.27
C LYS A 162 -10.98 -0.88 1.08
N ASN A 163 -11.46 0.36 1.09
CA ASN A 163 -12.26 0.92 2.19
C ASN A 163 -13.63 1.36 1.65
N ASP A 164 -14.36 2.18 2.39
CA ASP A 164 -15.71 2.62 2.02
C ASP A 164 -15.75 3.47 0.75
N THR A 165 -14.70 4.26 0.49
CA THR A 165 -14.69 5.29 -0.55
C THR A 165 -13.77 4.97 -1.72
N THR A 166 -12.79 4.10 -1.52
CA THR A 166 -11.67 3.90 -2.45
C THR A 166 -11.28 2.43 -2.57
N ILE A 167 -11.07 1.99 -3.82
CA ILE A 167 -10.34 0.77 -4.14
C ILE A 167 -8.99 1.18 -4.73
N TYR A 168 -7.91 0.66 -4.15
CA TYR A 168 -6.54 0.84 -4.63
C TYR A 168 -5.96 -0.51 -5.02
N TRP A 169 -5.29 -0.60 -6.16
CA TRP A 169 -4.65 -1.85 -6.58
C TRP A 169 -3.22 -1.65 -7.04
N VAL A 170 -2.41 -2.68 -6.85
CA VAL A 170 -1.00 -2.73 -7.24
C VAL A 170 -0.69 -4.10 -7.79
N LEU A 171 -0.04 -4.13 -8.95
CA LEU A 171 0.44 -5.37 -9.55
C LEU A 171 1.64 -5.89 -8.76
N THR A 172 1.64 -7.19 -8.48
CA THR A 172 2.82 -7.86 -7.93
C THR A 172 3.86 -8.05 -9.03
N VAL A 173 5.12 -8.17 -8.65
CA VAL A 173 6.23 -8.39 -9.58
C VAL A 173 6.79 -9.80 -9.43
N GLU A 174 7.41 -10.30 -10.50
CA GLU A 174 8.10 -11.58 -10.44
C GLU A 174 9.25 -11.52 -9.41
N GLN A 175 9.35 -12.60 -8.66
CA GLN A 175 10.34 -12.75 -7.61
C GLN A 175 11.67 -13.06 -8.28
N GLY A 176 12.66 -12.18 -8.11
CA GLY A 176 14.03 -12.46 -8.59
C GLY A 176 14.52 -13.81 -8.06
N GLU A 177 15.39 -14.48 -8.82
CA GLU A 177 15.77 -15.89 -8.58
C GLU A 177 16.21 -16.18 -7.14
N ARG A 178 16.97 -15.27 -6.53
CA ARG A 178 17.43 -15.41 -5.14
C ARG A 178 16.29 -15.40 -4.14
N ALA A 179 15.30 -14.52 -4.32
CA ALA A 179 14.14 -14.48 -3.43
C ALA A 179 13.30 -15.76 -3.57
N ARG A 180 13.03 -16.16 -4.82
CA ARG A 180 12.26 -17.36 -5.16
C ARG A 180 12.92 -18.65 -4.67
N ASN A 181 14.23 -18.79 -4.85
CA ASN A 181 14.93 -20.07 -4.67
C ASN A 181 15.59 -20.21 -3.29
N ALA A 182 15.83 -19.11 -2.55
CA ALA A 182 16.50 -19.17 -1.25
C ALA A 182 15.67 -18.53 -0.13
N LEU A 183 15.22 -17.28 -0.31
CA LEU A 183 14.53 -16.55 0.76
C LEU A 183 13.16 -17.17 1.10
N PHE A 184 12.26 -17.28 0.13
CA PHE A 184 10.89 -17.75 0.40
C PHE A 184 10.83 -19.22 0.85
N PRO A 185 11.69 -20.12 0.32
CA PRO A 185 11.85 -21.45 0.92
C PRO A 185 12.33 -21.40 2.37
N ALA A 186 13.26 -20.50 2.73
CA ALA A 186 13.68 -20.36 4.12
C ALA A 186 12.56 -19.83 5.06
N LEU A 187 11.54 -19.19 4.50
CA LEU A 187 10.35 -18.73 5.22
C LEU A 187 9.17 -19.72 5.12
N SER A 188 9.32 -20.87 4.46
CA SER A 188 8.25 -21.86 4.30
C SER A 188 8.00 -22.58 5.63
N GLY A 189 7.00 -22.13 6.37
CA GLY A 189 6.70 -22.60 7.73
C GLY A 189 6.27 -21.48 8.66
N LEU A 190 6.61 -20.22 8.31
CA LEU A 190 6.09 -19.06 9.00
C LEU A 190 4.66 -18.76 8.56
N ASN A 191 3.83 -18.38 9.53
CA ASN A 191 2.46 -17.94 9.30
C ASN A 191 2.29 -16.50 9.80
N PHE A 192 2.40 -15.55 8.87
CA PHE A 192 2.29 -14.12 9.18
C PHE A 192 0.84 -13.64 9.37
N PHE A 193 -0.14 -14.55 9.32
CA PHE A 193 -1.52 -14.26 9.74
C PHE A 193 -1.72 -14.44 11.24
N ARG A 194 -0.80 -15.13 11.92
CA ARG A 194 -0.73 -15.26 13.38
C ARG A 194 0.15 -14.15 13.95
N GLU A 195 0.14 -13.99 15.26
CA GLU A 195 0.96 -13.00 15.99
C GLU A 195 2.04 -13.68 16.85
N ASP A 196 2.18 -15.00 16.74
CA ASP A 196 3.11 -15.84 17.51
C ASP A 196 4.59 -15.62 17.20
N TRP A 197 4.89 -14.90 16.12
CA TRP A 197 6.24 -14.48 15.73
C TRP A 197 6.63 -13.08 16.26
N LEU A 198 5.71 -12.34 16.87
CA LEU A 198 6.04 -11.08 17.54
C LEU A 198 6.77 -11.38 18.86
N PRO A 199 7.78 -10.57 19.26
CA PRO A 199 8.31 -10.64 20.62
C PRO A 199 7.15 -10.50 21.60
N LYS A 200 7.07 -11.41 22.58
CA LYS A 200 6.15 -11.22 23.70
C LYS A 200 6.64 -9.99 24.45
N GLU A 201 5.77 -9.00 24.65
CA GLU A 201 6.06 -7.94 25.61
C GLU A 201 6.29 -8.64 26.95
N GLU A 202 7.51 -8.55 27.49
CA GLU A 202 7.76 -8.96 28.86
C GLU A 202 6.96 -8.00 29.73
N ASP A 203 5.99 -8.52 30.48
CA ASP A 203 5.24 -7.75 31.46
C ASP A 203 6.26 -7.15 32.45
N GLU A 204 6.57 -5.86 32.32
CA GLU A 204 7.29 -5.07 33.33
C GLU A 204 6.40 -4.91 34.57
N ALA A 205 6.20 -6.00 35.32
CA ALA A 205 5.46 -5.99 36.57
C ALA A 205 5.87 -7.12 37.54
N GLU A 206 7.13 -7.53 37.55
CA GLU A 206 7.70 -8.23 38.71
C GLU A 206 9.11 -7.70 38.98
N THR A 207 9.20 -6.52 39.59
CA THR A 207 10.42 -6.14 40.33
C THR A 207 10.01 -5.44 41.61
N GLU A 208 10.58 -5.94 42.70
CA GLU A 208 10.64 -5.35 44.05
C GLU A 208 9.43 -5.59 44.98
N LYS A 209 9.42 -6.74 45.67
CA LYS A 209 9.20 -6.83 47.13
C LYS A 209 9.81 -8.11 47.73
N GLU A 210 11.13 -8.09 47.92
CA GLU A 210 11.96 -8.89 48.84
C GLU A 210 13.31 -8.16 48.71
N ASP A 211 13.80 -7.36 49.65
CA ASP A 211 14.15 -7.69 51.03
C ASP A 211 14.15 -6.43 51.93
N GLU A 212 13.41 -6.44 53.03
CA GLU A 212 13.81 -5.71 54.23
C GLU A 212 14.87 -6.58 54.94
N GLN A 213 16.14 -6.21 54.81
CA GLN A 213 17.16 -6.64 55.76
C GLN A 213 17.90 -5.43 56.32
N ASP A 214 18.03 -5.49 57.64
CA ASP A 214 18.43 -4.46 58.55
C ASP A 214 19.78 -3.81 58.21
N VAL A 215 19.81 -2.50 58.47
CA VAL A 215 20.97 -1.63 58.50
C VAL A 215 21.81 -2.02 59.71
N ASP A 216 23.06 -2.45 59.49
CA ASP A 216 24.11 -2.28 60.49
C ASP A 216 25.28 -1.52 59.86
N GLU A 217 25.50 -0.33 60.42
CA GLU A 217 26.61 0.58 60.16
C GLU A 217 27.92 -0.09 60.62
N GLU A 218 28.97 -0.06 59.78
CA GLU A 218 30.34 -0.03 60.32
C GLU A 218 31.34 0.58 59.31
N GLU A 219 32.31 1.27 59.90
CA GLU A 219 33.11 2.39 59.40
C GLU A 219 34.00 2.14 58.18
N ILE A 220 34.15 3.19 57.37
CA ILE A 220 35.16 3.31 56.31
C ILE A 220 36.45 3.87 56.92
N PRO A 221 37.62 3.20 56.81
CA PRO A 221 38.90 3.85 57.03
C PRO A 221 39.51 4.29 55.70
N TYR A 222 39.82 5.59 55.61
CA TYR A 222 40.61 6.18 54.54
C TYR A 222 42.07 5.70 54.58
N ALA A 223 42.58 5.28 53.41
CA ALA A 223 43.97 5.47 52.99
C ALA A 223 44.08 5.35 51.46
#